data_AF-A0A2H9QHY0-F1
#
_entry.id   AF-A0A2H9QHY0-F1
#
_cell.length_a   1.000
_cell.length_b   1.000
_cell.length_c   1.000
_cell.angle_alpha   90.00
_cell.angle_beta   90.00
_cell.angle_gamma   90.00
#
_symmetry.space_group_name_H-M   'P 1'
#
loop_
_entity.id
_entity.type
_entity.pdbx_description
1 polymer ?
#
loop_
_entity_poly.entity_id
_entity_poly.type
_entity_poly.pdbx_seq_one_letter_code
_entity_poly.pdbx_strand_id
1 'polypeptide(L)'
;DLIFPIRDIPDKEEDTKLAEHILLGHQDAGRYEPMIPPEIVRKYVSYAKQTVKPKLTDAAVEEIQNFFVNLRNKEVMHENEARAVPLTPRQLEALVRLSEASAKIRLSKKVLKQDAKRAISLMKSYLTRLGMDPETQELDIDRVISGTTTSQRSKIYEIIDLLKDLEKSFGRDVPVNEIITEAKSRGIDELRAEEIIEKMKRSGEIYEPKHGVIRRSNRNE
;
A
#
# COMPACT_ATOMS: atom_id res chain seq x y z
N ASP A 1 7.11 12.28 9.58
CA ASP A 1 5.70 11.93 9.37
C ASP A 1 5.49 10.84 8.35
N LEU A 2 6.13 10.92 7.18
CA LEU A 2 6.08 9.87 6.15
C LEU A 2 7.36 9.05 6.18
N ILE A 3 7.26 7.74 5.93
CA ILE A 3 8.39 6.80 5.82
C ILE A 3 8.37 6.20 4.42
N PHE A 4 9.30 6.61 3.56
CA PHE A 4 9.41 6.07 2.21
C PHE A 4 10.43 4.92 2.19
N PRO A 5 10.00 3.64 2.14
CA PRO A 5 10.95 2.55 1.97
C PRO A 5 11.59 2.68 0.57
N ILE A 6 12.91 2.74 0.54
CA ILE A 6 13.70 2.64 -0.68
C ILE A 6 14.07 1.17 -0.82
N ARG A 7 13.67 0.56 -1.94
CA ARG A 7 14.01 -0.82 -2.27
C ARG A 7 15.03 -0.78 -3.39
N ASP A 8 16.12 -1.50 -3.21
CA ASP A 8 17.09 -1.75 -4.26
C ASP A 8 16.55 -2.91 -5.11
N ILE A 9 16.20 -2.62 -6.36
CA ILE A 9 15.62 -3.58 -7.30
C ILE A 9 16.57 -3.57 -8.50
N PRO A 10 17.36 -4.64 -8.73
CA PRO A 10 18.25 -4.72 -9.86
C PRO A 10 17.48 -4.54 -11.17
N ASP A 11 17.88 -3.55 -11.95
CA ASP A 11 17.30 -3.25 -13.25
C ASP A 11 18.42 -2.83 -14.19
N LYS A 12 18.64 -3.62 -15.24
CA LYS A 12 19.80 -3.45 -16.12
C LYS A 12 19.87 -2.05 -16.74
N GLU A 13 18.75 -1.45 -17.10
CA GLU A 13 18.74 -0.12 -17.73
C GLU A 13 19.02 0.98 -16.73
N GLU A 14 18.34 0.98 -15.58
CA GLU A 14 18.54 1.98 -14.52
C GLU A 14 19.93 1.84 -13.87
N ASP A 15 20.41 0.62 -13.65
CA ASP A 15 21.74 0.33 -13.11
C ASP A 15 22.83 0.81 -14.07
N THR A 16 22.63 0.66 -15.38
CA THR A 16 23.58 1.17 -16.39
C THR A 16 23.64 2.70 -16.34
N LYS A 17 22.49 3.39 -16.28
CA LYS A 17 22.44 4.86 -16.18
C LYS A 17 23.08 5.36 -14.88
N LEU A 18 22.82 4.68 -13.76
CA LEU A 18 23.42 5.01 -12.47
C LEU A 18 24.94 4.84 -12.50
N ALA A 19 25.42 3.70 -13.01
CA ALA A 19 26.84 3.43 -13.13
C ALA A 19 27.53 4.46 -14.04
N GLU A 20 26.95 4.76 -15.20
CA GLU A 20 27.46 5.79 -16.11
C GLU A 20 27.55 7.15 -15.40
N HIS A 21 26.48 7.58 -14.71
CA HIS A 21 26.47 8.84 -13.97
C HIS A 21 27.61 8.93 -12.93
N ILE A 22 27.81 7.87 -12.14
CA ILE A 22 28.86 7.82 -11.11
C ILE A 22 30.26 7.86 -11.75
N LEU A 23 30.50 7.03 -12.76
CA LEU A 23 31.81 6.94 -13.42
C LEU A 23 32.17 8.26 -14.12
N LEU A 24 31.22 8.88 -14.81
CA LEU A 24 31.43 10.17 -15.46
C LEU A 24 31.74 11.28 -14.45
N GLY A 25 31.08 11.27 -13.28
CA GLY A 25 31.38 12.22 -12.20
C GLY A 25 32.79 12.08 -11.62
N HIS A 26 33.34 10.86 -11.60
CA HIS A 26 34.73 10.62 -11.19
C HIS A 26 35.77 10.98 -12.27
N GLN A 27 35.40 10.87 -13.56
CA GLN A 27 36.27 11.27 -14.67
C GLN A 27 36.40 12.80 -14.78
N ASP A 28 35.32 13.53 -14.52
CA ASP A 28 35.28 14.99 -14.58
C ASP A 28 34.42 15.56 -13.45
N ALA A 29 35.10 16.04 -12.41
CA ALA A 29 34.46 16.58 -11.21
C ALA A 29 33.61 17.83 -11.47
N GLY A 30 33.79 18.52 -12.61
CA GLY A 30 33.03 19.71 -13.00
C GLY A 30 31.81 19.40 -13.88
N ARG A 31 31.63 18.15 -14.30
CA ARG A 31 30.62 17.78 -15.31
C ARG A 31 29.18 18.03 -14.87
N TYR A 32 28.91 17.93 -13.56
CA TYR A 32 27.59 18.08 -12.98
C TYR A 32 27.55 19.24 -11.98
N GLU A 33 27.85 20.45 -12.46
CA GLU A 33 27.56 21.66 -11.69
C GLU A 33 26.04 21.88 -11.60
N PRO A 34 25.48 21.97 -10.38
CA PRO A 34 24.05 22.22 -10.23
C PRO A 34 23.73 23.63 -10.72
N MET A 35 22.65 23.77 -11.50
CA MET A 35 22.15 25.06 -11.98
C MET A 35 21.94 26.09 -10.86
N ILE A 36 21.58 25.61 -9.66
CA ILE A 36 21.43 26.45 -8.47
C ILE A 36 22.55 26.10 -7.49
N PRO A 37 23.43 27.05 -7.16
CA PRO A 37 24.46 26.87 -6.15
C PRO A 37 23.89 26.39 -4.80
N PRO A 38 24.49 25.39 -4.14
CA PRO A 38 24.01 24.85 -2.86
C PRO A 38 23.86 25.92 -1.77
N GLU A 39 24.71 26.94 -1.77
CA GLU A 39 24.62 28.06 -0.82
C GLU A 39 23.33 28.87 -0.96
N ILE A 40 22.86 29.07 -2.19
CA ILE A 40 21.62 29.80 -2.46
C ILE A 40 20.44 29.00 -1.91
N VAL A 41 20.38 27.69 -2.17
CA VAL A 41 19.34 26.81 -1.63
C VAL A 41 19.34 26.85 -0.09
N ARG A 42 20.52 26.79 0.54
CA ARG A 42 20.66 26.87 2.01
C ARG A 42 20.13 28.19 2.58
N LYS A 43 20.51 29.32 1.97
CA LYS A 43 20.03 30.65 2.36
C LYS A 43 18.52 30.78 2.17
N TYR A 44 18.00 30.29 1.05
CA TYR A 44 16.57 30.30 0.72
C TYR A 44 15.74 29.50 1.73
N VAL A 45 16.15 28.27 2.04
CA VAL A 45 15.47 27.42 3.04
C VAL A 45 15.51 28.06 4.43
N SER A 46 16.65 28.66 4.81
CA SER A 46 16.79 29.37 6.09
C SER A 46 15.83 30.56 6.19
N TYR A 47 15.79 31.41 5.16
CA TYR A 47 14.88 32.54 5.06
C TYR A 47 13.41 32.11 5.14
N ALA A 48 13.02 31.11 4.34
CA ALA A 48 11.65 30.58 4.35
C ALA A 48 11.24 30.06 5.73
N LYS A 49 12.13 29.38 6.46
CA LYS A 49 11.88 28.88 7.82
C LYS A 49 11.68 29.99 8.85
N GLN A 50 12.48 31.05 8.78
CA GLN A 50 12.48 32.13 9.77
C GLN A 50 11.35 33.15 9.54
N THR A 51 11.09 33.50 8.28
CA THR A 51 10.25 34.65 7.93
C THR A 51 8.80 34.28 7.61
N VAL A 52 8.54 33.04 7.19
CA VAL A 52 7.23 32.65 6.65
C VAL A 52 6.50 31.72 7.62
N LYS A 53 5.38 32.21 8.16
CA LYS A 53 4.47 31.47 9.04
C LYS A 53 3.11 31.34 8.35
N PRO A 54 2.93 30.35 7.46
CA PRO A 54 1.71 30.23 6.68
C PRO A 54 0.52 29.86 7.57
N LYS A 55 -0.67 30.33 7.20
CA LYS A 55 -1.94 29.93 7.83
C LYS A 55 -2.83 29.20 6.84
N LEU A 56 -3.58 28.20 7.32
CA LEU A 56 -4.57 27.49 6.52
C LEU A 56 -5.65 28.45 6.00
N THR A 57 -6.02 28.26 4.74
CA THR A 57 -7.23 28.87 4.17
C THR A 57 -8.37 27.87 4.24
N ASP A 58 -9.61 28.36 4.22
CA ASP A 58 -10.80 27.50 4.29
C ASP A 58 -10.80 26.42 3.20
N ALA A 59 -10.40 26.78 1.98
CA ALA A 59 -10.27 25.85 0.87
C ALA A 59 -9.20 24.75 1.09
N ALA A 60 -8.15 25.03 1.87
CA ALA A 60 -7.16 24.02 2.24
C ALA A 60 -7.66 23.14 3.39
N VAL A 61 -8.38 23.72 4.36
CA VAL A 61 -9.01 22.99 5.46
C VAL A 61 -10.01 21.97 4.91
N GLU A 62 -10.90 22.41 4.03
CA GLU A 62 -11.91 21.55 3.39
C GLU A 62 -11.27 20.37 2.65
N GLU A 63 -10.22 20.62 1.86
CA GLU A 63 -9.54 19.56 1.10
C GLU A 63 -8.89 18.51 2.03
N ILE A 64 -8.22 18.95 3.09
CA ILE A 64 -7.58 18.05 4.06
C ILE A 64 -8.63 17.26 4.85
N GLN A 65 -9.70 17.92 5.28
CA GLN A 65 -10.80 17.29 6.02
C GLN A 65 -11.49 16.23 5.17
N ASN A 66 -11.87 16.57 3.94
CA ASN A 66 -12.53 15.63 3.02
C ASN A 66 -11.66 14.41 2.78
N PHE A 67 -10.36 14.58 2.54
CA PHE A 67 -9.45 13.46 2.36
C PHE A 67 -9.36 12.57 3.62
N PHE A 68 -9.18 13.17 4.80
CA PHE A 68 -9.05 12.43 6.06
C PHE A 68 -10.31 11.64 6.41
N VAL A 69 -11.49 12.26 6.29
CA VAL A 69 -12.79 11.61 6.58
C VAL A 69 -13.06 10.48 5.59
N ASN A 70 -12.84 10.70 4.30
CA ASN A 70 -13.04 9.67 3.28
C ASN A 70 -12.14 8.46 3.52
N LEU A 71 -10.88 8.70 3.88
CA LEU A 71 -9.92 7.63 4.12
C LEU A 71 -10.28 6.82 5.38
N ARG A 72 -10.69 7.50 6.46
CA ARG A 72 -11.10 6.84 7.71
C ARG A 72 -12.43 6.08 7.59
N ASN A 73 -13.40 6.57 6.84
CA ASN A 73 -14.69 5.89 6.66
C ASN A 73 -14.58 4.65 5.77
N LYS A 74 -13.63 4.63 4.82
CA LYS A 74 -13.34 3.44 4.03
C LYS A 74 -12.77 2.31 4.89
N GLU A 75 -11.94 2.61 5.89
CA GLU A 75 -11.42 1.60 6.83
C GLU A 75 -12.52 0.87 7.61
N VAL A 76 -13.65 1.53 7.89
CA VAL A 76 -14.75 0.96 8.69
C VAL A 76 -15.62 0.00 7.86
N MET A 77 -15.66 0.11 6.53
CA MET A 77 -16.52 -0.73 5.69
C MET A 77 -15.97 -2.14 5.43
N HIS A 78 -14.74 -2.43 5.83
CA HIS A 78 -14.08 -3.73 5.65
C HIS A 78 -13.80 -4.38 7.01
N GLU A 79 -14.88 -4.71 7.73
CA GLU A 79 -14.86 -5.22 9.11
C GLU A 79 -14.20 -6.61 9.26
N ASN A 80 -13.89 -7.30 8.15
CA ASN A 80 -13.45 -8.69 8.11
C ASN A 80 -12.01 -8.92 7.61
N GLU A 81 -11.26 -7.87 7.25
CA GLU A 81 -9.89 -8.04 6.72
C GLU A 81 -8.84 -7.45 7.66
N ALA A 82 -7.84 -8.27 7.96
CA ALA A 82 -6.84 -8.01 8.99
C ALA A 82 -6.04 -6.71 8.72
N ARG A 83 -6.15 -5.78 9.69
CA ARG A 83 -5.18 -4.73 10.04
C ARG A 83 -4.88 -3.68 8.96
N ALA A 84 -5.89 -2.97 8.45
CA ALA A 84 -5.69 -1.61 7.96
C ALA A 84 -4.85 -0.81 8.99
N VAL A 85 -3.81 -0.10 8.54
CA VAL A 85 -3.03 0.79 9.41
C VAL A 85 -4.00 1.88 9.87
N PRO A 86 -4.46 1.87 11.14
CA PRO A 86 -5.56 2.73 11.55
C PRO A 86 -5.20 4.18 11.29
N LEU A 87 -6.06 4.91 10.57
CA LEU A 87 -5.80 6.33 10.37
C LEU A 87 -5.93 7.10 11.67
N THR A 88 -4.80 7.63 12.14
CA THR A 88 -4.74 8.32 13.42
C THR A 88 -4.82 9.84 13.23
N PRO A 89 -5.30 10.60 14.24
CA PRO A 89 -5.22 12.06 14.24
C PRO A 89 -3.81 12.61 13.93
N ARG A 90 -2.76 11.83 14.23
CA ARG A 90 -1.37 12.17 13.88
C ARG A 90 -1.14 12.32 12.37
N GLN A 91 -1.83 11.55 11.52
CA GLN A 91 -1.71 11.70 10.06
C GLN A 91 -2.42 12.96 9.55
N LEU A 92 -3.50 13.39 10.22
CA LEU A 92 -4.11 14.68 9.94
C LEU A 92 -3.14 15.82 10.24
N GLU A 93 -2.47 15.79 11.39
CA GLU A 93 -1.42 16.77 11.71
C GLU A 93 -0.26 16.73 10.70
N ALA A 94 0.13 15.54 10.26
CA ALA A 94 1.15 15.39 9.23
C ALA A 94 0.75 16.08 7.92
N LEU A 95 -0.50 15.93 7.47
CA LEU A 95 -1.02 16.61 6.28
C LEU A 95 -0.96 18.13 6.44
N VAL A 96 -1.31 18.65 7.61
CA VAL A 96 -1.20 20.08 7.92
C VAL A 96 0.27 20.53 7.81
N ARG A 97 1.19 19.85 8.50
CA ARG A 97 2.63 20.18 8.47
C ARG A 97 3.21 20.15 7.06
N LEU A 98 2.83 19.15 6.25
CA LEU A 98 3.27 19.03 4.85
C LEU A 98 2.70 20.17 3.97
N SER A 99 1.44 20.53 4.18
CA SER A 99 0.79 21.62 3.44
C SER A 99 1.42 22.98 3.79
N GLU A 100 1.70 23.23 5.06
CA GLU A 100 2.44 24.41 5.52
C GLU A 100 3.85 24.45 4.95
N ALA A 101 4.57 23.32 4.89
CA ALA A 101 5.90 23.24 4.29
C ALA A 101 5.86 23.58 2.78
N SER A 102 4.85 23.08 2.05
CA SER A 102 4.64 23.41 0.63
C SER A 102 4.36 24.91 0.42
N ALA A 103 3.59 25.54 1.31
CA ALA A 103 3.35 26.99 1.28
C ALA A 103 4.61 27.81 1.62
N LYS A 104 5.40 27.31 2.58
CA LYS A 104 6.64 27.93 3.05
C LYS A 104 7.72 27.97 1.97
N ILE A 105 7.89 26.89 1.19
CA ILE A 105 8.87 26.83 0.10
C ILE A 105 8.58 27.85 -1.00
N ARG A 106 7.33 28.26 -1.21
CA ARG A 106 6.99 29.36 -2.13
C ARG A 106 6.94 30.75 -1.49
N LEU A 107 7.36 30.86 -0.23
CA LEU A 107 7.31 32.07 0.58
C LEU A 107 5.88 32.62 0.80
N SER A 108 4.86 31.77 0.72
CA SER A 108 3.46 32.18 0.93
C SER A 108 3.09 32.21 2.40
N LYS A 109 2.41 33.27 2.84
CA LYS A 109 1.79 33.38 4.18
C LYS A 109 0.44 32.66 4.29
N LYS A 110 -0.06 32.07 3.19
CA LYS A 110 -1.32 31.33 3.15
C LYS A 110 -1.11 29.95 2.53
N VAL A 111 -1.64 28.91 3.17
CA VAL A 111 -1.71 27.56 2.62
C VAL A 111 -2.91 27.52 1.70
N LEU A 112 -2.68 27.31 0.40
CA LEU A 112 -3.72 27.27 -0.61
C LEU A 112 -4.18 25.83 -0.84
N LYS A 113 -5.33 25.65 -1.48
CA LYS A 113 -5.86 24.32 -1.86
C LYS A 113 -4.82 23.44 -2.58
N GLN A 114 -4.00 24.03 -3.43
CA GLN A 114 -2.91 23.32 -4.13
C GLN A 114 -1.83 22.75 -3.21
N ASP A 115 -1.58 23.36 -2.05
CA ASP A 115 -0.66 22.81 -1.04
C ASP A 115 -1.21 21.56 -0.39
N ALA A 116 -2.48 21.63 0.02
CA ALA A 116 -3.20 20.49 0.56
C ALA A 116 -3.19 19.34 -0.43
N LYS A 117 -3.50 19.60 -1.71
CA LYS A 117 -3.44 18.58 -2.77
C LYS A 117 -2.05 17.96 -2.92
N ARG A 118 -0.97 18.75 -2.86
CA ARG A 118 0.40 18.24 -2.94
C ARG A 118 0.74 17.37 -1.72
N ALA A 119 0.39 17.81 -0.51
CA ALA A 119 0.57 17.03 0.71
C ALA A 119 -0.21 15.71 0.69
N ILE A 120 -1.46 15.74 0.24
CA ILE A 120 -2.31 14.57 0.04
C ILE A 120 -1.69 13.62 -0.99
N SER A 121 -1.18 14.12 -2.10
CA SER A 121 -0.50 13.30 -3.10
C SER A 121 0.73 12.59 -2.54
N LEU A 122 1.52 13.27 -1.70
CA LEU A 122 2.66 12.65 -1.01
C LEU A 122 2.21 11.59 -0.01
N MET A 123 1.15 11.86 0.76
CA MET A 123 0.58 10.89 1.69
C MET A 123 0.06 9.65 0.94
N LYS A 124 -0.66 9.83 -0.17
CA LYS A 124 -1.11 8.72 -1.03
C LYS A 124 0.07 7.88 -1.53
N SER A 125 1.11 8.51 -2.08
CA SER A 125 2.32 7.80 -2.53
C SER A 125 3.01 7.02 -1.41
N TYR A 126 3.09 7.62 -0.22
CA TYR A 126 3.59 6.96 0.98
C TYR A 126 2.77 5.72 1.32
N LEU A 127 1.45 5.87 1.43
CA LEU A 127 0.55 4.76 1.72
C LEU A 127 0.63 3.69 0.65
N THR A 128 0.73 4.07 -0.63
CA THR A 128 0.87 3.11 -1.73
C THR A 128 2.14 2.29 -1.65
N ARG A 129 3.26 2.91 -1.30
CA ARG A 129 4.52 2.18 -1.07
C ARG A 129 4.48 1.28 0.17
N LEU A 130 3.59 1.56 1.12
CA LEU A 130 3.29 0.67 2.24
C LEU A 130 2.30 -0.45 1.87
N GLY A 131 1.85 -0.52 0.61
CA GLY A 131 0.95 -1.54 0.11
C GLY A 131 -0.43 -1.03 -0.29
N MET A 132 -0.73 0.28 -0.19
CA MET A 132 -2.06 0.80 -0.55
C MET A 132 -2.26 0.89 -2.08
N ASP A 133 -3.19 0.12 -2.64
CA ASP A 133 -3.53 0.25 -4.06
C ASP A 133 -4.02 1.70 -4.36
N PRO A 134 -3.41 2.40 -5.32
CA PRO A 134 -3.74 3.80 -5.61
C PRO A 134 -5.13 4.00 -6.23
N GLU A 135 -5.73 2.98 -6.85
CA GLU A 135 -7.08 3.04 -7.43
C GLU A 135 -8.14 2.71 -6.38
N THR A 136 -7.96 1.63 -5.62
CA THR A 136 -8.96 1.19 -4.64
C THR A 136 -8.83 1.90 -3.28
N GLN A 137 -7.64 2.42 -2.97
CA GLN A 137 -7.25 2.89 -1.63
C GLN A 137 -7.32 1.79 -0.57
N GLU A 138 -7.08 0.54 -0.95
CA GLU A 138 -7.02 -0.61 -0.04
C GLU A 138 -5.57 -0.92 0.33
N LEU A 139 -5.26 -1.16 1.61
CA LEU A 139 -3.93 -1.51 2.08
C LEU A 139 -3.66 -3.02 1.88
N ASP A 140 -2.74 -3.38 0.99
CA ASP A 140 -2.23 -4.74 0.86
C ASP A 140 -1.08 -4.97 1.86
N ILE A 141 -1.41 -5.01 3.16
CA ILE A 141 -0.48 -5.21 4.30
C ILE A 141 0.37 -6.47 4.14
N ASP A 142 -0.16 -7.46 3.46
CA ASP A 142 0.44 -8.76 3.26
C ASP A 142 1.50 -8.80 2.15
N ARG A 143 1.57 -7.79 1.28
CA ARG A 143 2.72 -7.64 0.38
C ARG A 143 4.01 -7.32 1.16
N VAL A 144 3.87 -6.81 2.39
CA VAL A 144 4.98 -6.51 3.30
C VAL A 144 5.30 -7.69 4.23
N ILE A 145 4.30 -8.51 4.59
CA ILE A 145 4.45 -9.59 5.60
C ILE A 145 4.48 -11.01 5.00
N SER A 146 3.71 -11.31 3.95
CA SER A 146 3.48 -12.69 3.48
C SER A 146 3.73 -12.93 1.98
N GLY A 147 4.00 -11.89 1.18
CA GLY A 147 4.42 -12.02 -0.22
C GLY A 147 3.32 -12.44 -1.20
N THR A 148 2.04 -12.36 -0.81
CA THR A 148 0.89 -12.71 -1.67
C THR A 148 -0.04 -11.50 -1.89
N THR A 149 -0.58 -11.37 -3.11
CA THR A 149 -1.39 -10.21 -3.56
C THR A 149 -2.84 -10.24 -3.08
N THR A 150 -3.53 -9.09 -2.97
CA THR A 150 -4.99 -8.99 -2.69
C THR A 150 -5.85 -9.95 -3.52
N SER A 151 -5.63 -10.03 -4.85
CA SER A 151 -6.37 -10.95 -5.74
C SER A 151 -6.18 -12.44 -5.40
N GLN A 152 -5.06 -12.81 -4.77
CA GLN A 152 -4.83 -14.18 -4.31
C GLN A 152 -5.57 -14.47 -3.00
N ARG A 153 -5.77 -13.48 -2.11
CA ARG A 153 -6.53 -13.66 -0.86
C ARG A 153 -8.03 -13.66 -1.06
N SER A 154 -8.59 -12.84 -1.95
CA SER A 154 -10.02 -12.95 -2.32
C SER A 154 -10.35 -14.35 -2.83
N LYS A 155 -9.46 -14.95 -3.61
CA LYS A 155 -9.60 -16.34 -4.10
C LYS A 155 -9.44 -17.39 -3.01
N ILE A 156 -8.62 -17.14 -1.97
CA ILE A 156 -8.55 -18.00 -0.78
C ILE A 156 -9.88 -17.95 -0.01
N TYR A 157 -10.46 -16.77 0.19
CA TYR A 157 -11.77 -16.65 0.85
C TYR A 157 -12.89 -17.27 0.01
N GLU A 158 -12.85 -17.11 -1.31
CA GLU A 158 -13.78 -17.80 -2.22
C GLU A 158 -13.69 -19.32 -2.06
N ILE A 159 -12.47 -19.88 -1.96
CA ILE A 159 -12.27 -21.32 -1.71
C ILE A 159 -12.75 -21.73 -0.32
N ILE A 160 -12.59 -20.88 0.71
CA ILE A 160 -13.12 -21.15 2.06
C ILE A 160 -14.66 -21.16 2.05
N ASP A 161 -15.29 -20.22 1.35
CA ASP A 161 -16.75 -20.13 1.26
C ASP A 161 -17.32 -21.27 0.42
N LEU A 162 -16.65 -21.63 -0.67
CA LEU A 162 -16.92 -22.86 -1.42
C LEU A 162 -16.91 -24.08 -0.51
N LEU A 163 -15.88 -24.19 0.33
CA LEU A 163 -15.74 -25.34 1.21
C LEU A 163 -16.81 -25.37 2.31
N LYS A 164 -17.25 -24.21 2.84
CA LYS A 164 -18.41 -24.12 3.74
C LYS A 164 -19.72 -24.51 3.07
N ASP A 165 -19.90 -24.16 1.80
CA ASP A 165 -21.11 -24.50 1.04
C ASP A 165 -21.14 -25.99 0.70
N LEU A 166 -19.99 -26.56 0.32
CA LEU A 166 -19.85 -27.99 0.07
C LEU A 166 -19.95 -28.81 1.37
N GLU A 167 -19.51 -28.27 2.52
CA GLU A 167 -19.69 -28.90 3.84
C GLU A 167 -21.18 -29.12 4.19
N LYS A 168 -22.08 -28.26 3.71
CA LYS A 168 -23.54 -28.44 3.92
C LYS A 168 -24.11 -29.63 3.15
N SER A 169 -23.49 -29.99 2.02
CA SER A 169 -24.00 -31.02 1.10
C SER A 169 -23.29 -32.37 1.28
N PHE A 170 -21.98 -32.35 1.54
CA PHE A 170 -21.12 -33.54 1.64
C PHE A 170 -20.70 -33.86 3.09
N GLY A 171 -21.02 -32.99 4.05
CA GLY A 171 -20.55 -33.11 5.44
C GLY A 171 -19.11 -32.60 5.61
N ARG A 172 -18.44 -32.99 6.70
CA ARG A 172 -17.10 -32.48 7.05
C ARG A 172 -15.98 -32.94 6.09
N ASP A 173 -16.25 -33.89 5.21
CA ASP A 173 -15.29 -34.49 4.30
C ASP A 173 -15.66 -34.13 2.86
N VAL A 174 -14.91 -33.21 2.27
CA VAL A 174 -15.22 -32.67 0.94
C VAL A 174 -14.19 -33.18 -0.08
N PRO A 175 -14.59 -33.81 -1.19
CA PRO A 175 -13.66 -34.22 -2.24
C PRO A 175 -12.97 -33.02 -2.92
N VAL A 176 -11.66 -33.14 -3.17
CA VAL A 176 -10.85 -32.09 -3.84
C VAL A 176 -11.42 -31.75 -5.23
N ASN A 177 -11.83 -32.76 -5.98
CA ASN A 177 -12.34 -32.60 -7.34
C ASN A 177 -13.61 -31.75 -7.41
N GLU A 178 -14.46 -31.83 -6.38
CA GLU A 178 -15.69 -31.01 -6.29
C GLU A 178 -15.34 -29.55 -6.00
N ILE A 179 -14.36 -29.30 -5.13
CA ILE A 179 -13.87 -27.95 -4.83
C ILE A 179 -13.28 -27.30 -6.10
N ILE A 180 -12.49 -28.05 -6.86
CA ILE A 180 -11.89 -27.58 -8.13
C ILE A 180 -12.98 -27.29 -9.18
N THR A 181 -13.98 -28.17 -9.30
CA THR A 181 -15.08 -28.02 -10.26
C THR A 181 -15.92 -26.78 -9.95
N GLU A 182 -16.27 -26.57 -8.69
CA GLU A 182 -17.05 -25.41 -8.27
C GLU A 182 -16.23 -24.11 -8.30
N ALA A 183 -14.92 -24.18 -8.01
CA ALA A 183 -14.00 -23.05 -8.17
C ALA A 183 -13.93 -22.58 -9.64
N LYS A 184 -13.92 -23.53 -10.59
CA LYS A 184 -13.96 -23.25 -12.03
C LYS A 184 -15.26 -22.55 -12.44
N SER A 185 -16.40 -22.96 -11.90
CA SER A 185 -17.69 -22.30 -12.11
C SER A 185 -17.71 -20.85 -11.61
N ARG A 186 -16.89 -20.52 -10.59
CA ARG A 186 -16.72 -19.16 -10.06
C ARG A 186 -15.58 -18.37 -10.74
N GLY A 187 -14.94 -18.91 -11.77
CA GLY A 187 -13.90 -18.22 -12.55
C GLY A 187 -12.48 -18.35 -11.99
N ILE A 188 -12.25 -19.28 -11.06
CA ILE A 188 -10.91 -19.64 -10.60
C ILE A 188 -10.37 -20.78 -11.48
N ASP A 189 -9.21 -20.56 -12.09
CA ASP A 189 -8.54 -21.58 -12.89
C ASP A 189 -8.11 -22.80 -12.04
N GLU A 190 -8.17 -23.99 -12.62
CA GLU A 190 -7.89 -25.28 -11.96
C GLU A 190 -6.50 -25.34 -11.32
N LEU A 191 -5.47 -24.88 -12.04
CA LEU A 191 -4.09 -24.84 -11.53
C LEU A 191 -3.97 -23.90 -10.32
N ARG A 192 -4.71 -22.79 -10.34
CA ARG A 192 -4.71 -21.82 -9.22
C ARG A 192 -5.47 -22.34 -8.01
N ALA A 193 -6.56 -23.08 -8.22
CA ALA A 193 -7.31 -23.70 -7.13
C ALA A 193 -6.44 -24.74 -6.40
N GLU A 194 -5.70 -25.56 -7.13
CA GLU A 194 -4.76 -26.54 -6.57
C GLU A 194 -3.62 -25.87 -5.78
N GLU A 195 -3.01 -24.82 -6.33
CA GLU A 195 -1.97 -24.05 -5.63
C GLU A 195 -2.46 -23.46 -4.30
N ILE A 196 -3.70 -22.96 -4.28
CA ILE A 196 -4.31 -22.39 -3.07
C ILE A 196 -4.59 -23.49 -2.04
N ILE A 197 -5.16 -24.61 -2.47
CA ILE A 197 -5.43 -25.77 -1.60
C ILE A 197 -4.13 -26.29 -0.97
N GLU A 198 -3.05 -26.44 -1.75
CA GLU A 198 -1.75 -26.87 -1.24
C GLU A 198 -1.15 -25.86 -0.25
N LYS A 199 -1.33 -24.56 -0.48
CA LYS A 199 -0.94 -23.53 0.50
C LYS A 199 -1.75 -23.63 1.80
N MET A 200 -3.06 -23.86 1.70
CA MET A 200 -3.94 -23.99 2.87
C MET A 200 -3.64 -25.26 3.68
N LYS A 201 -3.20 -26.35 3.02
CA LYS A 201 -2.67 -27.54 3.69
C LYS A 201 -1.38 -27.21 4.45
N ARG A 202 -0.45 -26.47 3.83
CA ARG A 202 0.81 -26.06 4.46
C ARG A 202 0.61 -25.10 5.62
N SER A 203 -0.39 -24.21 5.56
CA SER A 203 -0.73 -23.29 6.65
C SER A 203 -1.47 -23.97 7.81
N GLY A 204 -1.98 -25.20 7.59
CA GLY A 204 -2.71 -25.99 8.59
C GLY A 204 -4.17 -25.56 8.77
N GLU A 205 -4.72 -24.77 7.85
CA GLU A 205 -6.13 -24.36 7.83
C GLU A 205 -7.05 -25.50 7.37
N ILE A 206 -6.53 -26.37 6.50
CA ILE A 206 -7.18 -27.59 6.03
C ILE A 206 -6.21 -28.76 6.11
N TYR A 207 -6.73 -29.97 6.16
CA TYR A 207 -5.93 -31.19 6.11
C TYR A 207 -6.61 -32.25 5.26
N GLU A 208 -5.82 -33.22 4.79
CA GLU A 208 -6.27 -34.31 3.93
C GLU A 208 -6.31 -35.63 4.72
N PRO A 209 -7.45 -35.97 5.38
CA PRO A 209 -7.56 -37.21 6.15
C PRO A 209 -7.47 -38.47 5.28
N LYS A 210 -7.89 -38.38 4.02
CA LYS A 210 -7.80 -39.45 3.01
C LYS A 210 -7.39 -38.83 1.68
N HIS A 211 -6.70 -39.59 0.85
CA HIS A 211 -6.25 -39.09 -0.44
C HIS A 211 -7.43 -38.57 -1.28
N GLY A 212 -7.34 -37.32 -1.72
CA GLY A 212 -8.37 -36.64 -2.50
C GLY A 212 -9.55 -36.08 -1.68
N VAL A 213 -9.47 -36.06 -0.35
CA VAL A 213 -10.53 -35.56 0.54
C VAL A 213 -9.97 -34.51 1.49
N ILE A 214 -10.55 -33.32 1.50
CA ILE A 214 -10.15 -32.20 2.35
C ILE A 214 -11.14 -32.03 3.49
N ARG A 215 -10.61 -31.69 4.67
CA ARG A 215 -11.37 -31.30 5.85
C ARG A 215 -10.76 -30.04 6.48
N ARG A 216 -11.59 -29.15 7.02
CA ARG A 216 -11.12 -27.97 7.76
C ARG A 216 -10.52 -28.35 9.11
N SER A 217 -9.44 -27.68 9.47
CA SER A 217 -8.83 -27.77 10.80
C SER A 217 -9.67 -26.97 11.79
N ASN A 218 -10.23 -27.63 12.82
CA ASN A 218 -10.94 -26.94 13.91
C ASN A 218 -9.92 -26.24 14.82
N ARG A 219 -9.46 -25.05 14.45
CA ARG A 219 -8.88 -24.10 15.41
C ARG A 219 -10.01 -23.28 16.03
N ASN A 220 -10.76 -23.91 16.93
CA ASN A 220 -11.58 -23.28 17.97
C ASN A 220 -12.23 -24.40 18.81
N GLU A 221 -11.39 -25.07 19.61
CA GLU A 221 -11.69 -25.58 20.96
C GLU A 221 -10.46 -25.33 21.82
#